data_AF-A0A527VVG4-F1
#
_entry.id   AF-A0A527VVG4-F1
#
_cell.length_a   1.000
_cell.length_b   1.000
_cell.length_c   1.000
_cell.angle_alpha   90.00
_cell.angle_beta   90.00
_cell.angle_gamma   90.00
#
_symmetry.space_group_name_H-M   'P 1'
#
loop_
_entity.id
_entity.type
_entity.pdbx_description
1 polymer ?
#
loop_
_entity_poly.entity_id
_entity_poly.type
_entity_poly.pdbx_seq_one_letter_code
_entity_poly.pdbx_strand_id
1 'polypeptide(L)'
;DGETPIFLIAAERHAERVHADLAGVDLKGGGPLFEPTGRNTAAAVALASLRTLSEYGDELVLVVPSDHEISTTAQFWQSIEAGAAAANAGRLVVFGLKPTQPETGYGYIEVGADRGGVFDVSRFVEKPDLATAQAYLDAGNFYWNTGIFLFRAGAMRDAFAAYEPKIWHATEAAYKAATSDLSGLYMPLELYSAIPSTSID
;
A
#
# COMPACT_ATOMS: atom_id res chain seq x y z
N ASP A 1 -18.34 -5.07 9.05
CA ASP A 1 -19.23 -6.22 8.77
C ASP A 1 -18.55 -7.45 8.18
N GLY A 2 -17.21 -7.50 8.10
CA GLY A 2 -16.50 -8.75 7.82
C GLY A 2 -16.70 -9.34 6.42
N GLU A 3 -17.22 -8.57 5.47
CA GLU A 3 -17.42 -9.00 4.07
C GLU A 3 -16.40 -8.39 3.10
N THR A 4 -15.40 -7.65 3.60
CA THR A 4 -14.38 -7.03 2.76
C THR A 4 -13.41 -8.11 2.24
N PRO A 5 -13.26 -8.26 0.91
CA PRO A 5 -12.34 -9.23 0.34
C PRO A 5 -10.89 -8.87 0.70
N ILE A 6 -10.09 -9.89 1.03
CA ILE A 6 -8.68 -9.73 1.37
C ILE A 6 -7.83 -10.32 0.26
N PHE A 7 -6.98 -9.48 -0.34
CA PHE A 7 -6.04 -9.90 -1.36
C PHE A 7 -4.61 -9.92 -0.83
N LEU A 8 -3.86 -10.95 -1.19
CA LEU A 8 -2.45 -11.04 -0.88
C LEU A 8 -1.64 -10.91 -2.17
N ILE A 9 -0.90 -9.81 -2.31
CA ILE A 9 0.05 -9.66 -3.42
C ILE A 9 1.39 -10.23 -2.96
N ALA A 10 1.91 -11.22 -3.69
CA ALA A 10 3.13 -11.92 -3.33
C ALA A 10 3.91 -12.38 -4.56
N ALA A 11 5.20 -12.63 -4.40
CA ALA A 11 5.99 -13.21 -5.48
C ALA A 11 5.52 -14.64 -5.79
N GLU A 12 5.39 -14.97 -7.08
CA GLU A 12 4.92 -16.27 -7.57
C GLU A 12 5.76 -17.45 -7.05
N ARG A 13 7.07 -17.26 -6.90
CA ARG A 13 7.97 -18.27 -6.31
C ARG A 13 7.59 -18.69 -4.88
N HIS A 14 6.74 -17.92 -4.19
CA HIS A 14 6.24 -18.21 -2.86
C HIS A 14 4.81 -18.77 -2.87
N ALA A 15 4.23 -19.08 -4.04
CA ALA A 15 2.84 -19.51 -4.18
C ALA A 15 2.47 -20.69 -3.27
N GLU A 16 3.27 -21.76 -3.28
CA GLU A 16 3.01 -22.93 -2.42
C GLU A 16 2.97 -22.57 -0.93
N ARG A 17 3.90 -21.70 -0.48
CA ARG A 17 3.95 -21.25 0.91
C ARG A 17 2.75 -20.38 1.25
N VAL A 18 2.42 -19.45 0.37
CA VAL A 18 1.25 -18.57 0.49
C VAL A 18 -0.03 -19.40 0.61
N HIS A 19 -0.21 -20.42 -0.23
CA HIS A 19 -1.38 -21.29 -0.14
C HIS A 19 -1.44 -22.06 1.17
N ALA A 20 -0.30 -22.57 1.65
CA ALA A 20 -0.23 -23.24 2.94
C ALA A 20 -0.57 -22.32 4.12
N ASP A 21 -0.07 -21.09 4.11
CA ASP A 21 -0.31 -20.10 5.17
C ASP A 21 -1.76 -19.57 5.15
N LEU A 22 -2.39 -19.49 3.97
CA LEU A 22 -3.78 -19.07 3.81
C LEU A 22 -4.79 -20.21 4.00
N ALA A 23 -4.33 -21.45 4.16
CA ALA A 23 -5.22 -22.60 4.32
C ALA A 23 -6.09 -22.46 5.58
N GLY A 24 -7.41 -22.40 5.38
CA GLY A 24 -8.38 -22.23 6.47
C GLY A 24 -8.63 -20.78 6.89
N VAL A 25 -8.02 -19.79 6.22
CA VAL A 25 -8.31 -18.37 6.39
C VAL A 25 -9.45 -17.98 5.44
N ASP A 26 -10.52 -17.37 5.97
CA ASP A 26 -11.60 -16.85 5.15
C ASP A 26 -11.23 -15.47 4.59
N LEU A 27 -10.89 -15.42 3.30
CA LEU A 27 -10.53 -14.20 2.58
C LEU A 27 -11.73 -13.45 2.02
N LYS A 28 -12.97 -13.88 2.33
CA LYS A 28 -14.21 -13.18 1.95
C LYS A 28 -14.34 -12.91 0.44
N GLY A 29 -14.01 -13.93 -0.35
CA GLY A 29 -13.98 -13.84 -1.82
C GLY A 29 -12.71 -13.20 -2.39
N GLY A 30 -11.77 -12.81 -1.53
CA GLY A 30 -10.41 -12.44 -1.91
C GLY A 30 -9.52 -13.65 -2.20
N GLY A 31 -8.23 -13.39 -2.46
CA GLY A 31 -7.28 -14.43 -2.84
C GLY A 31 -5.90 -13.89 -3.18
N PRO A 32 -4.94 -14.78 -3.51
CA PRO A 32 -3.59 -14.35 -3.85
C PRO A 32 -3.51 -13.80 -5.29
N LEU A 33 -2.61 -12.82 -5.44
CA LEU A 33 -2.22 -12.13 -6.65
C LEU A 33 -0.71 -12.30 -6.81
N PHE A 34 -0.27 -13.06 -7.80
CA PHE A 34 1.13 -13.45 -7.92
C PHE A 34 1.90 -12.58 -8.91
N GLU A 35 2.96 -11.97 -8.39
CA GLU A 35 3.97 -11.23 -9.15
C GLU A 35 5.06 -12.20 -9.63
N PRO A 36 5.29 -12.36 -10.94
CA PRO A 36 6.30 -13.29 -11.48
C PRO A 36 7.74 -12.81 -11.18
N THR A 37 7.91 -11.52 -10.91
CA THR A 37 9.18 -10.90 -10.52
C THR A 37 8.92 -9.66 -9.66
N GLY A 38 9.84 -9.33 -8.75
CA GLY A 38 9.69 -8.19 -7.87
C GLY A 38 9.80 -6.87 -8.62
N ARG A 39 8.81 -5.99 -8.44
CA ARG A 39 8.80 -4.63 -9.00
C ARG A 39 8.68 -3.53 -7.96
N ASN A 40 8.90 -3.87 -6.70
CA ASN A 40 8.76 -2.95 -5.56
C ASN A 40 7.29 -2.49 -5.40
N THR A 41 6.98 -1.65 -4.41
CA THR A 41 5.61 -1.48 -3.92
C THR A 41 4.67 -0.74 -4.87
N ALA A 42 5.17 0.13 -5.76
CA ALA A 42 4.32 0.89 -6.68
C ALA A 42 3.53 -0.03 -7.64
N ALA A 43 4.14 -1.11 -8.13
CA ALA A 43 3.47 -2.06 -9.02
C ALA A 43 2.35 -2.84 -8.29
N ALA A 44 2.60 -3.24 -7.04
CA ALA A 44 1.60 -3.90 -6.20
C ALA A 44 0.41 -2.98 -5.88
N VAL A 45 0.67 -1.72 -5.54
CA VAL A 45 -0.39 -0.71 -5.27
C VAL A 45 -1.21 -0.41 -6.54
N ALA A 46 -0.56 -0.31 -7.70
CA ALA A 46 -1.24 -0.19 -8.98
C ALA A 46 -2.11 -1.41 -9.29
N LEU A 47 -1.61 -2.62 -9.05
CA LEU A 47 -2.35 -3.87 -9.26
C LEU A 47 -3.57 -3.96 -8.34
N ALA A 48 -3.44 -3.62 -7.07
CA ALA A 48 -4.55 -3.55 -6.13
C ALA A 48 -5.62 -2.56 -6.60
N SER A 49 -5.20 -1.36 -7.02
CA SER A 49 -6.10 -0.31 -7.51
C SER A 49 -6.85 -0.73 -8.78
N LEU A 50 -6.15 -1.35 -9.74
CA LEU A 50 -6.75 -1.88 -10.98
C LEU A 50 -7.79 -2.97 -10.69
N ARG A 51 -7.45 -3.91 -9.81
CA ARG A 51 -8.38 -4.97 -9.42
C ARG A 51 -9.63 -4.40 -8.76
N THR A 52 -9.46 -3.49 -7.81
CA THR A 52 -10.58 -2.82 -7.15
C THR A 52 -11.48 -2.13 -8.16
N LEU A 53 -10.92 -1.33 -9.07
CA LEU A 53 -11.68 -0.65 -10.12
C LEU A 53 -12.43 -1.62 -11.05
N SER A 54 -11.82 -2.76 -11.37
CA SER A 54 -12.38 -3.74 -12.31
C SER A 54 -13.48 -4.60 -11.70
N GLU A 55 -13.34 -5.01 -10.43
CA GLU A 55 -14.22 -6.01 -9.79
C GLU A 55 -15.18 -5.39 -8.77
N TYR A 56 -14.83 -4.25 -8.18
CA TYR A 56 -15.53 -3.65 -7.04
C TYR A 56 -15.92 -2.18 -7.25
N GLY A 57 -15.50 -1.56 -8.35
CA GLY A 57 -15.72 -0.14 -8.62
C GLY A 57 -14.72 0.76 -7.89
N ASP A 58 -15.05 2.03 -7.72
CA ASP A 58 -14.16 2.99 -7.08
C ASP A 58 -14.27 2.94 -5.54
N GLU A 59 -13.86 1.84 -4.93
CA GLU A 59 -13.94 1.66 -3.48
C GLU A 59 -12.65 2.04 -2.74
N LEU A 60 -12.73 2.13 -1.41
CA LEU A 60 -11.55 2.30 -0.56
C LEU A 60 -10.67 1.05 -0.59
N VAL A 61 -9.36 1.27 -0.67
CA VAL A 61 -8.32 0.24 -0.61
C VAL A 61 -7.40 0.55 0.55
N LEU A 62 -7.27 -0.41 1.46
CA LEU A 62 -6.27 -0.39 2.53
C LEU A 62 -5.11 -1.30 2.13
N VAL A 63 -3.93 -0.73 1.94
CA VAL A 63 -2.70 -1.47 1.67
C VAL A 63 -1.89 -1.57 2.96
N VAL A 64 -1.53 -2.79 3.34
CA VAL A 64 -0.79 -3.11 4.57
C VAL A 64 0.38 -4.03 4.24
N PRO A 65 1.61 -3.75 4.73
CA PRO A 65 2.73 -4.69 4.66
C PRO A 65 2.42 -5.95 5.49
N SER A 66 2.82 -7.12 4.97
CA SER A 66 2.54 -8.41 5.63
C SER A 66 3.54 -8.76 6.74
N ASP A 67 4.63 -8.01 6.88
CA ASP A 67 5.77 -8.26 7.76
C ASP A 67 5.83 -7.32 8.98
N HIS A 68 4.77 -6.54 9.21
CA HIS A 68 4.62 -5.70 10.39
C HIS A 68 3.89 -6.44 11.52
N GLU A 69 4.42 -6.33 12.74
CA GLU A 69 3.72 -6.78 13.94
C GLU A 69 2.89 -5.63 14.54
N ILE A 70 1.56 -5.81 14.60
CA ILE A 70 0.63 -4.85 15.19
C ILE A 70 -0.10 -5.52 16.35
N SER A 71 0.36 -5.24 17.58
CA SER A 71 -0.22 -5.80 18.81
C SER A 71 -1.45 -5.03 19.32
N THR A 72 -1.75 -3.86 18.76
CA THR A 72 -2.82 -2.96 19.22
C THR A 72 -3.98 -2.87 18.22
N THR A 73 -4.61 -4.00 17.92
CA THR A 73 -5.65 -4.14 16.87
C THR A 73 -6.77 -3.08 16.94
N ALA A 74 -7.29 -2.76 18.12
CA ALA A 74 -8.35 -1.75 18.25
C ALA A 74 -7.88 -0.34 17.88
N GLN A 75 -6.66 0.03 18.27
CA GLN A 75 -6.08 1.35 17.96
C GLN A 75 -5.72 1.45 16.48
N PHE A 76 -5.27 0.34 15.88
CA PHE A 76 -5.06 0.25 14.44
C PHE A 76 -6.34 0.59 13.68
N TRP A 77 -7.46 -0.10 13.97
CA TRP A 77 -8.74 0.17 13.31
C TRP A 77 -9.26 1.59 13.56
N GLN A 78 -9.13 2.12 14.78
CA GLN A 78 -9.46 3.52 15.06
C GLN A 78 -8.67 4.50 14.17
N SER A 79 -7.39 4.20 13.93
CA SER A 79 -6.55 5.02 13.05
C SER A 79 -7.04 4.95 11.60
N ILE A 80 -7.31 3.73 11.09
CA ILE A 80 -7.86 3.54 9.74
C ILE A 80 -9.19 4.29 9.57
N GLU A 81 -10.10 4.16 10.53
CA GLU A 81 -11.42 4.82 10.52
C GLU A 81 -11.30 6.34 10.54
N ALA A 82 -10.36 6.90 11.30
CA ALA A 82 -10.10 8.34 11.31
C ALA A 82 -9.65 8.88 9.94
N GLY A 83 -8.89 8.08 9.17
CA GLY A 83 -8.46 8.42 7.81
C GLY A 83 -9.55 8.27 6.74
N ALA A 84 -10.59 7.47 6.99
CA ALA A 84 -11.57 7.07 5.98
C ALA A 84 -12.32 8.25 5.35
N ALA A 85 -12.65 9.29 6.12
CA ALA A 85 -13.32 10.49 5.60
C ALA A 85 -12.44 11.25 4.58
N ALA A 86 -11.14 11.39 4.88
CA ALA A 86 -10.19 12.05 3.99
C ALA A 86 -9.96 11.22 2.71
N ALA A 87 -9.82 9.90 2.85
CA ALA A 87 -9.68 8.99 1.71
C ALA A 87 -10.91 9.03 0.79
N ASN A 88 -12.12 9.02 1.36
CA ASN A 88 -13.37 9.17 0.60
C ASN A 88 -13.48 10.52 -0.12
N ALA A 89 -12.86 11.57 0.41
CA ALA A 89 -12.76 12.88 -0.23
C ALA A 89 -11.66 12.94 -1.33
N GLY A 90 -11.08 11.80 -1.71
CA GLY A 90 -10.08 11.70 -2.78
C GLY A 90 -8.64 11.99 -2.34
N ARG A 91 -8.37 12.06 -1.03
CA ARG A 91 -6.99 12.17 -0.51
C ARG A 91 -6.33 10.79 -0.46
N LEU A 92 -5.02 10.75 -0.62
CA LEU A 92 -4.21 9.57 -0.31
C LEU A 92 -3.76 9.68 1.14
N VAL A 93 -4.22 8.77 1.99
CA VAL A 93 -3.92 8.79 3.42
C VAL A 93 -2.78 7.82 3.71
N VAL A 94 -1.81 8.29 4.49
CA VAL A 94 -0.70 7.50 5.03
C VAL A 94 -0.78 7.46 6.55
N PHE A 95 -0.22 6.43 7.15
CA PHE A 95 -0.22 6.27 8.61
C PHE A 95 1.19 6.43 9.15
N GLY A 96 1.34 7.38 10.08
CA GLY A 96 2.60 7.69 10.73
C GLY A 96 2.68 7.16 12.15
N LEU A 97 3.82 6.61 12.55
CA LEU A 97 4.12 6.30 13.95
C LEU A 97 4.96 7.42 14.57
N LYS A 98 4.67 7.79 15.81
CA LYS A 98 5.49 8.78 16.52
C LYS A 98 6.90 8.21 16.76
N PRO A 99 7.98 8.89 16.31
CA PRO A 99 9.34 8.42 16.53
C PRO A 99 9.69 8.43 18.01
N THR A 100 10.37 7.38 18.47
CA THR A 100 10.91 7.29 19.84
C THR A 100 12.43 7.41 19.86
N GLN A 101 13.07 7.32 18.70
CA GLN A 101 14.52 7.41 18.50
C GLN A 101 14.83 7.95 17.09
N PRO A 102 16.06 8.41 16.82
CA PRO A 102 16.47 8.85 15.49
C PRO A 102 16.83 7.65 14.59
N GLU A 103 15.83 6.93 14.11
CA GLU A 103 16.01 5.79 13.21
C GLU A 103 16.44 6.25 11.81
N THR A 104 17.42 5.59 11.19
CA THR A 104 17.92 5.95 9.85
C THR A 104 17.45 4.99 8.77
N GLY A 105 16.94 3.82 9.17
CA GLY A 105 16.37 2.82 8.26
C GLY A 105 14.95 3.11 7.79
N TYR A 106 14.26 4.08 8.39
CA TYR A 106 12.85 4.40 8.09
C TYR A 106 12.69 5.66 7.24
N GLY A 107 11.59 5.69 6.49
CA GLY A 107 11.07 6.93 5.92
C GLY A 107 10.40 7.78 7.01
N TYR A 108 10.41 9.09 6.82
CA TYR A 108 9.78 10.07 7.71
C TYR A 108 8.77 10.92 6.93
N ILE A 109 7.70 11.31 7.62
CA ILE A 109 6.60 12.14 7.13
C ILE A 109 6.62 13.41 7.96
N GLU A 110 6.87 14.54 7.31
CA GLU A 110 6.67 15.85 7.94
C GLU A 110 5.20 16.24 7.84
N VAL A 111 4.57 16.52 8.98
CA VAL A 111 3.17 16.93 9.01
C VAL A 111 3.02 18.44 9.14
N GLY A 112 1.95 18.96 8.53
CA GLY A 112 1.54 20.36 8.57
C GLY A 112 0.31 20.56 9.44
N ALA A 113 -0.74 21.16 8.85
CA ALA A 113 -1.94 21.53 9.58
C ALA A 113 -2.74 20.30 10.06
N ASP A 114 -3.19 20.35 11.31
CA ASP A 114 -4.15 19.40 11.88
C ASP A 114 -5.56 19.69 11.35
N ARG A 115 -6.23 18.64 10.87
CA ARG A 115 -7.60 18.63 10.35
C ARG A 115 -8.51 17.71 11.18
N GLY A 116 -8.34 17.71 12.50
CA GLY A 116 -9.14 16.91 13.42
C GLY A 116 -8.58 15.50 13.61
N GLY A 117 -7.26 15.39 13.83
CA GLY A 117 -6.55 14.13 13.99
C GLY A 117 -6.01 13.54 12.69
N VAL A 118 -6.30 14.18 11.55
CA VAL A 118 -5.67 13.89 10.25
C VAL A 118 -4.84 15.11 9.87
N PHE A 119 -3.58 14.90 9.51
CA PHE A 119 -2.67 16.00 9.22
C PHE A 119 -2.42 16.12 7.72
N ASP A 120 -2.30 17.36 7.23
CA ASP A 120 -1.75 17.60 5.90
C ASP A 120 -0.29 17.12 5.86
N VAL A 121 0.12 16.38 4.82
CA VAL A 121 1.52 15.96 4.64
C VAL A 121 2.29 17.06 3.92
N SER A 122 3.35 17.55 4.55
CA SER A 122 4.23 18.58 3.98
C SER A 122 5.25 17.96 3.02
N ARG A 123 5.87 16.84 3.42
CA ARG A 123 6.79 16.06 2.56
C ARG A 123 7.07 14.67 3.14
N PHE A 124 7.54 13.78 2.27
CA PHE A 124 8.19 12.52 2.61
C PHE A 124 9.71 12.68 2.56
N VAL A 125 10.41 11.98 3.45
CA VAL A 125 11.87 11.91 3.49
C VAL A 125 12.29 10.46 3.67
N GLU A 126 13.03 9.91 2.73
CA GLU A 126 13.52 8.53 2.79
C GLU A 126 14.88 8.44 3.47
N LYS A 127 14.98 7.65 4.54
CA LYS A 127 16.22 7.17 5.16
C LYS A 127 17.27 8.27 5.41
N PRO A 128 16.96 9.25 6.27
CA PRO A 128 17.88 10.35 6.59
C PRO A 128 19.15 9.86 7.29
N ASP A 129 20.20 10.67 7.29
CA ASP A 129 21.34 10.45 8.17
C ASP A 129 20.95 10.67 9.65
N LEU A 130 21.80 10.18 10.56
CA LEU A 130 21.53 10.21 12.00
C LEU A 130 21.31 11.64 12.55
N ALA A 131 22.08 12.61 12.07
CA ALA A 131 21.95 14.00 12.51
C ALA A 131 20.60 14.60 12.10
N THR A 132 20.16 14.29 10.88
CA THR A 132 18.87 14.70 10.33
C THR A 132 17.72 13.99 11.03
N ALA A 133 17.83 12.68 11.29
CA ALA A 133 16.84 11.92 12.06
C ALA A 133 16.67 12.46 13.49
N GLN A 134 17.78 12.88 14.13
CA GLN A 134 17.73 13.54 15.44
C GLN A 134 17.01 14.88 15.36
N ALA A 135 17.28 15.69 14.35
CA ALA A 135 16.58 16.95 14.15
C ALA A 135 15.07 16.76 13.94
N TYR A 136 14.65 15.68 13.27
CA TYR A 136 13.23 15.33 13.10
C TYR A 136 12.56 14.94 14.42
N LEU A 137 13.25 14.16 15.26
CA LEU A 137 12.78 13.81 16.59
C LEU A 137 12.61 15.07 17.46
N ASP A 138 13.61 15.97 17.43
CA ASP A 138 13.61 17.21 18.21
C ASP A 138 12.52 18.19 17.75
N ALA A 139 12.24 18.23 16.44
CA ALA A 139 11.18 19.08 15.87
C ALA A 139 9.77 18.63 16.28
N GLY A 140 9.56 17.33 16.51
CA GLY A 140 8.31 16.77 17.03
C GLY A 140 7.13 16.76 16.05
N ASN A 141 7.30 17.27 14.83
CA ASN A 141 6.32 17.26 13.74
C ASN A 141 6.64 16.23 12.64
N PHE A 142 7.48 15.25 12.95
CA PHE A 142 7.83 14.16 12.05
C PHE A 142 7.33 12.82 12.59
N TYR A 143 6.89 11.97 11.67
CA TYR A 143 6.39 10.62 11.95
C TYR A 143 7.13 9.60 11.10
N TRP A 144 7.38 8.41 11.62
CA TRP A 144 7.88 7.32 10.78
C TRP A 144 6.79 6.85 9.83
N ASN A 145 7.16 6.70 8.56
CA ASN A 145 6.30 6.09 7.55
C ASN A 145 6.12 4.59 7.85
N THR A 146 4.87 4.15 7.97
CA THR A 146 4.54 2.73 8.24
C THR A 146 4.33 1.91 6.96
N GLY A 147 4.41 2.52 5.78
CA GLY A 147 4.11 1.82 4.52
C GLY A 147 2.65 1.35 4.40
N ILE A 148 1.75 1.87 5.25
CA ILE A 148 0.31 1.62 5.21
C ILE A 148 -0.36 2.80 4.52
N PHE A 149 -1.27 2.49 3.60
CA PHE A 149 -1.97 3.48 2.78
C PHE A 149 -3.47 3.21 2.76
N LEU A 150 -4.27 4.28 2.77
CA LEU A 150 -5.72 4.23 2.58
C LEU A 150 -6.13 5.25 1.52
N PHE A 151 -6.81 4.80 0.48
CA PHE A 151 -7.21 5.67 -0.65
C PHE A 151 -8.41 5.10 -1.39
N ARG A 152 -9.14 5.93 -2.14
CA ARG A 152 -10.04 5.43 -3.19
C ARG A 152 -9.22 4.93 -4.39
N ALA A 153 -9.60 3.80 -4.96
CA ALA A 153 -8.87 3.20 -6.08
C ALA A 153 -8.72 4.16 -7.28
N GLY A 154 -9.75 4.97 -7.57
CA GLY A 154 -9.76 5.99 -8.60
C GLY A 154 -8.82 7.17 -8.27
N ALA A 155 -8.73 7.58 -7.00
CA ALA A 155 -7.78 8.60 -6.58
C ALA A 155 -6.33 8.14 -6.76
N MET A 156 -6.03 6.87 -6.45
CA MET A 156 -4.70 6.29 -6.69
C MET A 156 -4.39 6.15 -8.18
N ARG A 157 -5.35 5.72 -9.01
CA ARG A 157 -5.22 5.76 -10.47
C ARG A 157 -4.84 7.16 -10.94
N ASP A 158 -5.57 8.18 -10.50
CA ASP A 158 -5.35 9.56 -10.95
C ASP A 158 -3.98 10.08 -10.52
N ALA A 159 -3.50 9.70 -9.33
CA ALA A 159 -2.15 9.98 -8.88
C ALA A 159 -1.08 9.30 -9.76
N PHE A 160 -1.23 8.00 -10.06
CA PHE A 160 -0.33 7.34 -11.00
C PHE A 160 -0.37 8.00 -12.38
N ALA A 161 -1.55 8.34 -12.91
CA ALA A 161 -1.69 9.00 -14.20
C ALA A 161 -0.95 10.35 -14.27
N ALA A 162 -0.90 11.08 -13.15
CA ALA A 162 -0.22 12.37 -13.06
C ALA A 162 1.31 12.24 -12.91
N TYR A 163 1.78 11.28 -12.10
CA TYR A 163 3.18 11.23 -11.68
C TYR A 163 3.97 10.06 -12.29
N GLU A 164 3.35 8.89 -12.40
CA GLU A 164 4.00 7.65 -12.86
C GLU A 164 3.12 6.87 -13.88
N PRO A 165 2.70 7.49 -15.01
CA PRO A 165 1.73 6.90 -15.93
C PRO A 165 2.23 5.61 -16.58
N LYS A 166 3.57 5.46 -16.71
CA LYS A 166 4.19 4.25 -17.24
C LYS A 166 3.93 3.03 -16.35
N ILE A 167 3.99 3.20 -15.03
CA ILE A 167 3.69 2.12 -14.08
C ILE A 167 2.23 1.72 -14.22
N TRP A 168 1.31 2.68 -14.23
CA TRP A 168 -0.11 2.40 -14.39
C TRP A 168 -0.41 1.60 -15.66
N HIS A 169 0.04 2.09 -16.82
CA HIS A 169 -0.26 1.45 -18.10
C HIS A 169 0.40 0.08 -18.26
N ALA A 170 1.63 -0.09 -17.79
CA ALA A 170 2.31 -1.38 -17.84
C ALA A 170 1.63 -2.42 -16.92
N THR A 171 1.25 -2.01 -15.70
CA THR A 171 0.50 -2.87 -14.77
C THR A 171 -0.89 -3.19 -15.32
N GLU A 172 -1.57 -2.23 -15.95
CA GLU A 172 -2.87 -2.46 -16.59
C GLU A 172 -2.77 -3.49 -17.73
N ALA A 173 -1.72 -3.39 -18.57
CA ALA A 173 -1.47 -4.36 -19.63
C ALA A 173 -1.22 -5.77 -19.07
N ALA A 174 -0.40 -5.87 -18.02
CA ALA A 174 -0.14 -7.14 -17.34
C ALA A 174 -1.41 -7.73 -16.70
N TYR A 175 -2.21 -6.90 -16.01
CA TYR A 175 -3.46 -7.32 -15.37
C TYR A 175 -4.49 -7.83 -16.39
N LYS A 176 -4.67 -7.14 -17.53
CA LYS A 176 -5.58 -7.58 -18.60
C LYS A 176 -5.19 -8.92 -19.24
N ALA A 177 -3.90 -9.24 -19.23
CA ALA A 177 -3.36 -10.48 -19.77
C ALA A 177 -3.13 -11.55 -18.69
N ALA A 178 -3.51 -11.27 -17.44
CA ALA A 178 -3.35 -12.21 -16.34
C ALA A 178 -4.22 -13.45 -16.53
N THR A 179 -3.71 -14.58 -16.06
CA THR A 179 -4.43 -15.85 -16.05
C THR A 179 -4.81 -16.21 -14.62
N SER A 180 -6.03 -16.68 -14.42
CA SER A 180 -6.51 -17.17 -13.13
C SER A 180 -6.76 -18.67 -13.15
N ASP A 181 -6.42 -19.35 -12.06
CA ASP A 181 -6.89 -20.69 -11.77
C ASP A 181 -7.45 -20.76 -10.32
N LEU A 182 -7.68 -21.97 -9.80
CA LEU A 182 -8.20 -22.15 -8.43
C LEU A 182 -7.26 -21.65 -7.34
N SER A 183 -5.98 -21.45 -7.67
CA SER A 183 -4.93 -21.12 -6.73
C SER A 183 -4.59 -19.62 -6.73
N GLY A 184 -4.96 -18.85 -7.75
CA GLY A 184 -4.80 -17.39 -7.72
C GLY A 184 -4.86 -16.73 -9.08
N LEU A 185 -4.51 -15.45 -9.11
CA LEU A 185 -4.28 -14.68 -10.33
C LEU A 185 -2.77 -14.54 -10.57
N TYR A 186 -2.33 -14.84 -11.78
CA TYR A 186 -0.93 -14.85 -12.18
C TYR A 186 -0.66 -13.78 -13.22
N MET A 187 0.27 -12.86 -12.93
CA MET A 187 0.67 -11.85 -13.89
C MET A 187 1.67 -12.45 -14.91
N PRO A 188 1.58 -12.12 -16.20
CA PRO A 188 2.49 -12.64 -17.22
C PRO A 188 3.88 -12.02 -17.08
N LEU A 189 4.92 -12.86 -17.00
CA LEU A 189 6.31 -12.45 -16.76
C LEU A 189 6.81 -11.37 -17.72
N GLU A 190 6.54 -11.50 -19.01
CA GLU A 190 7.02 -10.56 -20.03
C GLU A 190 6.48 -9.14 -19.78
N LEU A 191 5.17 -9.00 -19.59
CA LEU A 191 4.54 -7.69 -19.38
C LEU A 191 4.86 -7.13 -18.00
N TYR A 192 4.80 -7.97 -16.96
CA TYR A 192 5.10 -7.52 -15.60
C TYR A 192 6.56 -7.07 -15.45
N SER A 193 7.48 -7.69 -16.21
CA SER A 193 8.89 -7.30 -16.21
C SER A 193 9.17 -5.95 -16.87
N ALA A 194 8.22 -5.43 -17.66
CA ALA A 194 8.34 -4.11 -18.27
C ALA A 194 7.94 -2.97 -17.31
N ILE A 195 7.32 -3.28 -16.16
CA ILE A 195 6.93 -2.28 -15.17
C ILE A 195 8.21 -1.68 -14.55
N PRO A 196 8.34 -0.34 -14.51
CA PRO A 196 9.42 0.32 -13.76
C PRO A 196 9.42 -0.13 -12.29
N SER A 197 10.59 -0.42 -11.73
CA SER A 197 10.69 -0.86 -10.34
C SER A 197 10.99 0.32 -9.42
N THR A 198 10.01 0.73 -8.62
CA THR A 198 10.12 1.85 -7.66
C THR A 198 9.19 1.66 -6.46
N SER A 199 9.50 2.32 -5.34
CA SER A 199 8.57 2.39 -4.21
C SER A 199 7.37 3.27 -4.56
N ILE A 200 6.27 3.08 -3.85
CA ILE A 200 5.11 3.97 -3.90
C ILE A 200 5.34 5.31 -3.16
N ASP A 201 6.29 5.34 -2.22
CA ASP A 201 6.67 6.51 -1.41
C ASP A 201 7.35 7.63 -2.21
#